data_AF-A0A0J7KQL4-F1
#
_entry.id   AF-A0A0J7KQL4-F1
#
_cell.length_a   1.000
_cell.length_b   1.000
_cell.length_c   1.000
_cell.angle_alpha   90.00
_cell.angle_beta   90.00
_cell.angle_gamma   90.00
#
_symmetry.space_group_name_H-M   'P 1'
#
loop_
_entity.id
_entity.type
_entity.pdbx_description
1 polymer ?
#
loop_
_entity_poly.entity_id
_entity_poly.type
_entity_poly.pdbx_seq_one_letter_code
_entity_poly.pdbx_strand_id
1 'polypeptide(L)'
;MGSPETDCWYLYTLIRDKPLQDPPEPDQTLEILMTQLDPDVMSIFTRDVCSSADEATVKSGIDKLIPNMIIDDFLFEPCGYSMNGVSKNGSYMTIHITPEPEFSYVSFECNVSETSYDEIIRRVLNTFKPGKFVVTIFANKQSAAANCPRDLEERSDYLNRSGDWLRTDVQYCRFPNYDLTCAFFSRFPS
;
A
#
# COMPACT_ATOMS: atom_id res chain seq x y z
N MET A 1 -5.29 -3.52 -15.07
CA MET A 1 -4.38 -4.59 -14.63
C MET A 1 -5.15 -5.55 -13.75
N GLY A 2 -4.87 -6.83 -13.80
CA GLY A 2 -5.76 -7.88 -13.27
C GLY A 2 -6.82 -8.31 -14.29
N SER A 3 -7.76 -9.16 -13.85
CA SER A 3 -8.89 -9.61 -14.67
C SER A 3 -10.10 -8.69 -14.50
N PRO A 4 -10.79 -8.28 -15.58
CA PRO A 4 -12.02 -7.47 -15.49
C PRO A 4 -13.17 -8.14 -14.73
N GLU A 5 -13.11 -9.46 -14.57
CA GLU A 5 -14.15 -10.27 -13.92
C GLU A 5 -13.87 -10.49 -12.42
N THR A 6 -12.70 -10.08 -11.93
CA THR A 6 -12.27 -10.22 -10.54
C THR A 6 -11.61 -8.92 -10.04
N ASP A 7 -10.83 -9.01 -8.96
CA ASP A 7 -10.02 -7.90 -8.47
C ASP A 7 -9.12 -7.37 -9.62
N CYS A 8 -9.22 -6.06 -9.87
CA CYS A 8 -8.47 -5.36 -10.90
C CYS A 8 -8.16 -3.91 -10.49
N TRP A 9 -7.13 -3.35 -11.11
CA TRP A 9 -6.66 -1.98 -10.89
C TRP A 9 -6.61 -1.22 -12.22
N TYR A 10 -7.26 -0.07 -12.29
CA TYR A 10 -7.39 0.72 -13.52
C TYR A 10 -6.45 1.94 -13.50
N LEU A 11 -5.81 2.20 -14.62
CA LEU A 11 -4.95 3.37 -14.82
C LEU A 11 -5.38 4.15 -16.05
N TYR A 12 -5.46 5.46 -15.88
CA TYR A 12 -5.46 6.41 -16.97
C TYR A 12 -4.24 7.34 -16.83
N THR A 13 -3.39 7.42 -17.85
CA THR A 13 -2.19 8.27 -17.83
C THR A 13 -1.94 8.91 -19.19
N LEU A 14 -1.14 9.99 -19.20
CA LEU A 14 -0.79 10.73 -20.40
C LEU A 14 0.59 10.32 -20.91
N ILE A 15 0.66 9.92 -22.17
CA ILE A 15 1.94 9.75 -22.88
C ILE A 15 2.26 11.06 -23.59
N ARG A 16 3.38 11.68 -23.22
CA ARG A 16 3.86 12.92 -23.86
C ARG A 16 4.88 12.57 -24.94
N ASP A 17 4.69 13.12 -26.14
CA ASP A 17 5.63 12.92 -27.26
C ASP A 17 6.93 13.71 -27.09
N LYS A 18 6.90 14.82 -26.33
CA LYS A 18 8.06 15.68 -26.07
C LYS A 18 8.64 15.40 -24.68
N PRO A 19 9.97 15.21 -24.56
CA PRO A 19 10.60 15.12 -23.26
C PRO A 19 10.38 16.43 -22.47
N LEU A 20 10.33 16.32 -21.14
CA LEU A 20 10.37 17.48 -20.26
C LEU A 20 11.68 18.25 -20.48
N GLN A 21 11.63 19.58 -20.33
CA GLN A 21 12.83 20.42 -20.48
C GLN A 21 13.84 20.17 -19.37
N ASP A 22 13.36 19.85 -18.17
CA ASP A 22 14.18 19.50 -17.01
C ASP A 22 14.31 17.98 -16.87
N PRO A 23 15.45 17.48 -16.33
CA PRO A 23 15.59 16.07 -16.01
C PRO A 23 14.52 15.68 -14.98
N PRO A 24 13.89 14.50 -15.13
CA PRO A 24 12.88 14.04 -14.18
C PRO A 24 13.51 13.85 -12.79
N GLU A 25 12.83 14.37 -11.76
CA GLU A 25 13.16 14.12 -10.36
C GLU A 25 12.87 12.67 -9.98
N PRO A 26 13.59 12.06 -9.02
CA PRO A 26 13.30 10.71 -8.56
C PRO A 26 11.89 10.62 -7.95
N ASP A 27 11.09 9.71 -8.47
CA ASP A 27 9.68 9.57 -8.06
C ASP A 27 9.25 8.11 -8.04
N GLN A 28 8.46 7.77 -7.02
CA GLN A 28 7.97 6.44 -6.75
C GLN A 28 6.72 6.46 -5.89
N THR A 29 5.85 5.47 -6.08
CA THR A 29 4.64 5.29 -5.28
C THR A 29 4.43 3.81 -5.03
N LEU A 30 4.16 3.46 -3.78
CA LEU A 30 3.70 2.15 -3.34
C LEU A 30 2.26 2.29 -2.86
N GLU A 31 1.33 1.50 -3.40
CA GLU A 31 0.00 1.31 -2.81
C GLU A 31 -0.20 -0.14 -2.38
N ILE A 32 -0.91 -0.34 -1.28
CA ILE A 32 -1.35 -1.64 -0.78
C ILE A 32 -2.85 -1.52 -0.46
N LEU A 33 -3.67 -2.19 -1.25
CA LEU A 33 -5.14 -2.15 -1.15
C LEU A 33 -5.62 -3.47 -0.58
N MET A 34 -6.28 -3.44 0.58
CA MET A 34 -6.54 -4.59 1.42
C MET A 34 -8.03 -4.79 1.64
N THR A 35 -8.48 -6.04 1.56
CA THR A 35 -9.88 -6.44 1.82
C THR A 35 -9.93 -7.68 2.71
N GLN A 36 -11.13 -7.98 3.24
CA GLN A 36 -11.37 -9.14 4.11
C GLN A 36 -10.48 -9.12 5.36
N LEU A 37 -10.48 -7.99 6.06
CA LEU A 37 -9.57 -7.75 7.17
C LEU A 37 -9.98 -8.51 8.44
N ASP A 38 -9.00 -8.79 9.30
CA ASP A 38 -9.21 -9.41 10.61
C ASP A 38 -10.14 -8.54 11.49
N PRO A 39 -11.32 -9.04 11.91
CA PRO A 39 -12.29 -8.25 12.67
C PRO A 39 -11.76 -7.72 14.00
N ASP A 40 -10.85 -8.46 14.66
CA ASP A 40 -10.26 -8.00 15.93
C ASP A 40 -9.34 -6.80 15.68
N VAL A 41 -8.61 -6.80 14.56
CA VAL A 41 -7.82 -5.64 14.13
C VAL A 41 -8.73 -4.46 13.75
N MET A 42 -9.79 -4.70 12.97
CA MET A 42 -10.73 -3.66 12.55
C MET A 42 -11.46 -3.01 13.73
N SER A 43 -11.70 -3.76 14.79
CA SER A 43 -12.34 -3.24 16.01
C SER A 43 -11.60 -2.04 16.61
N ILE A 44 -10.28 -1.94 16.43
CA ILE A 44 -9.46 -0.81 16.92
C ILE A 44 -9.94 0.53 16.35
N PHE A 45 -10.52 0.52 15.15
CA PHE A 45 -10.93 1.73 14.42
C PHE A 45 -12.41 2.08 14.62
N THR A 46 -12.97 1.70 15.78
CA THR A 46 -14.33 2.06 16.20
C THR A 46 -14.30 2.90 17.48
N ARG A 47 -15.34 3.72 17.69
CA ARG A 47 -15.50 4.51 18.93
C ARG A 47 -15.76 3.67 20.17
N ASP A 48 -16.15 2.41 20.00
CA ASP A 48 -16.34 1.47 21.11
C ASP A 48 -15.01 1.00 21.71
N VAL A 49 -13.93 0.96 20.91
CA VAL A 49 -12.63 0.41 21.31
C VAL A 49 -11.56 1.49 21.53
N CYS A 50 -11.62 2.58 20.78
CA CYS A 50 -10.69 3.71 20.90
C CYS A 50 -11.47 5.02 21.06
N SER A 51 -11.02 5.83 22.01
CA SER A 51 -11.63 7.12 22.33
C SER A 51 -11.14 8.26 21.44
N SER A 52 -9.95 8.10 20.83
CA SER A 52 -9.28 9.10 20.01
C SER A 52 -8.53 8.47 18.84
N ALA A 53 -8.18 9.31 17.86
CA ALA A 53 -7.39 8.91 16.69
C ALA A 53 -5.97 8.48 17.10
N ASP A 54 -5.27 9.28 17.91
CA ASP A 54 -3.94 8.96 18.46
C ASP A 54 -3.91 7.59 19.16
N GLU A 55 -4.93 7.27 19.95
CA GLU A 55 -5.05 5.95 20.59
C GLU A 55 -5.13 4.83 19.55
N ALA A 56 -5.97 4.98 18.52
CA ALA A 56 -6.09 4.00 17.43
C ALA A 56 -4.76 3.86 16.65
N THR A 57 -4.05 4.97 16.41
CA THR A 57 -2.75 5.02 15.73
C THR A 57 -1.69 4.22 16.47
N VAL A 58 -1.55 4.46 17.78
CA VAL A 58 -0.55 3.79 18.62
C VAL A 58 -0.91 2.32 18.87
N LYS A 59 -2.19 2.03 19.12
CA LYS A 59 -2.69 0.68 19.43
C LYS A 59 -2.61 -0.25 18.23
N SER A 60 -2.89 0.24 17.03
CA SER A 60 -2.73 -0.52 15.78
C SER A 60 -1.27 -0.66 15.34
N GLY A 61 -0.38 0.23 15.81
CA GLY A 61 1.02 0.27 15.39
C GLY A 61 1.25 1.04 14.08
N ILE A 62 0.28 1.84 13.63
CA ILE A 62 0.43 2.71 12.45
C ILE A 62 1.61 3.68 12.62
N ASP A 63 1.85 4.16 13.85
CA ASP A 63 2.98 5.02 14.23
C ASP A 63 4.37 4.42 13.91
N LYS A 64 4.45 3.10 13.69
CA LYS A 64 5.69 2.34 13.45
C LYS A 64 5.84 1.86 12.01
N LEU A 65 4.83 2.06 11.15
CA LEU A 65 4.86 1.60 9.76
C LEU A 65 6.00 2.27 8.98
N ILE A 66 6.10 3.59 9.06
CA ILE A 66 7.22 4.37 8.55
C ILE A 66 7.70 5.31 9.66
N PRO A 67 8.89 5.06 10.23
CA PRO A 67 9.41 5.86 11.34
C PRO A 67 9.56 7.34 10.98
N ASN A 68 9.42 8.20 11.99
CA ASN A 68 9.64 9.66 11.90
C ASN A 68 8.66 10.41 10.99
N MET A 69 7.49 9.83 10.70
CA MET A 69 6.36 10.55 10.12
C MET A 69 5.71 11.45 11.17
N ILE A 70 5.40 12.68 10.78
CA ILE A 70 4.50 13.56 11.51
C ILE A 70 3.09 13.17 11.06
N ILE A 71 2.33 12.60 11.98
CA ILE A 71 0.99 12.03 11.72
C ILE A 71 -0.08 13.05 12.08
N ASP A 72 -1.04 13.21 11.17
CA ASP A 72 -2.33 13.87 11.38
C ASP A 72 -3.41 12.83 11.14
N ASP A 73 -4.14 12.45 12.18
CA ASP A 73 -5.07 11.34 12.19
C ASP A 73 -6.48 11.75 12.61
N PHE A 74 -7.46 10.95 12.19
CA PHE A 74 -8.86 11.17 12.49
C PHE A 74 -9.61 9.85 12.64
N LEU A 75 -10.36 9.72 13.75
CA LEU A 75 -11.23 8.59 14.04
C LEU A 75 -12.69 9.05 13.87
N PHE A 76 -13.38 8.48 12.89
CA PHE A 76 -14.76 8.80 12.56
C PHE A 76 -15.75 8.20 13.57
N GLU A 77 -17.03 8.55 13.43
CA GLU A 77 -18.12 8.06 14.26
C GLU A 77 -19.22 7.45 13.37
N PRO A 78 -19.73 6.24 13.67
CA PRO A 78 -19.37 5.39 14.81
C PRO A 78 -18.02 4.66 14.66
N CYS A 79 -17.50 4.56 13.43
CA CYS A 79 -16.24 3.89 13.13
C CYS A 79 -15.63 4.45 11.84
N GLY A 80 -14.41 4.02 11.55
CA GLY A 80 -13.62 4.49 10.40
C GLY A 80 -12.43 5.31 10.86
N TYR A 81 -11.34 5.25 10.10
CA TYR A 81 -10.11 5.97 10.44
C TYR A 81 -9.41 6.48 9.18
N SER A 82 -8.80 7.66 9.27
CA SER A 82 -7.96 8.21 8.21
C SER A 82 -6.74 8.87 8.83
N MET A 83 -5.60 8.82 8.13
CA MET A 83 -4.44 9.61 8.52
C MET A 83 -3.59 10.00 7.33
N ASN A 84 -2.86 11.10 7.50
CA ASN A 84 -1.75 11.49 6.65
C ASN A 84 -0.48 11.55 7.51
N GLY A 85 0.62 11.06 6.96
CA GLY A 85 1.95 11.17 7.52
C GLY A 85 2.85 11.93 6.56
N VAL A 86 3.59 12.90 7.07
CA VAL A 86 4.62 13.61 6.29
C VAL A 86 5.95 13.59 7.03
N SER A 87 7.03 13.41 6.29
CA SER A 87 8.39 13.41 6.82
C SER A 87 9.16 14.65 6.37
N LYS A 88 10.25 14.97 7.08
CA LYS A 88 11.04 16.19 6.82
C LYS A 88 11.69 16.23 5.43
N ASN A 89 11.87 15.08 4.77
CA ASN A 89 12.46 14.99 3.44
C ASN A 89 11.41 15.06 2.31
N GLY A 90 10.14 15.30 2.62
CA GLY A 90 9.06 15.42 1.64
C GLY A 90 8.36 14.11 1.30
N SER A 91 8.74 12.97 1.90
CA SER A 91 7.97 11.74 1.73
C SER A 91 6.66 11.79 2.55
N TYR A 92 5.61 11.18 2.01
CA TYR A 92 4.31 11.03 2.64
C TYR A 92 3.92 9.56 2.80
N MET A 93 2.98 9.32 3.72
CA MET A 93 2.13 8.13 3.74
C MET A 93 0.69 8.53 4.02
N THR A 94 -0.28 7.77 3.54
CA THR A 94 -1.69 7.97 3.88
C THR A 94 -2.39 6.63 4.03
N ILE A 95 -3.33 6.57 4.97
CA ILE A 95 -4.10 5.36 5.28
C ILE A 95 -5.56 5.73 5.46
N HIS A 96 -6.45 4.97 4.82
CA HIS A 96 -7.90 5.06 4.98
C HIS A 96 -8.47 3.70 5.33
N ILE A 97 -9.35 3.65 6.33
CA ILE A 97 -9.88 2.42 6.93
C ILE A 97 -11.41 2.47 7.00
N THR A 98 -12.03 1.48 6.38
CA THR A 98 -13.45 1.13 6.48
C THR A 98 -13.54 -0.20 7.24
N PRO A 99 -13.86 -0.20 8.56
CA PRO A 99 -13.71 -1.38 9.42
C PRO A 99 -14.90 -2.34 9.41
N GLU A 100 -16.03 -1.99 8.78
CA GLU A 100 -17.24 -2.82 8.78
C GLU A 100 -16.97 -4.22 8.22
N PRO A 101 -17.33 -5.30 8.94
CA PRO A 101 -16.96 -6.66 8.55
C PRO A 101 -17.40 -7.08 7.15
N GLU A 102 -18.58 -6.62 6.71
CA GLU A 102 -19.22 -7.01 5.46
C GLU A 102 -18.49 -6.46 4.22
N PHE A 103 -17.77 -5.35 4.37
CA PHE A 103 -17.10 -4.65 3.28
C PHE A 103 -15.78 -4.00 3.73
N SER A 104 -15.08 -4.67 4.65
CA SER A 104 -13.86 -4.16 5.25
C SER A 104 -12.81 -3.83 4.17
N TYR A 105 -12.24 -2.64 4.27
CA TYR A 105 -11.28 -2.12 3.31
C TYR A 105 -10.24 -1.24 4.00
N VAL A 106 -8.97 -1.42 3.63
CA VAL A 106 -7.88 -0.52 4.01
C VAL A 106 -7.02 -0.19 2.80
N SER A 107 -6.78 1.09 2.55
CA SER A 107 -5.73 1.53 1.61
C SER A 107 -4.55 2.07 2.38
N PHE A 108 -3.35 1.68 1.97
CA PHE A 108 -2.08 2.30 2.36
C PHE A 108 -1.40 2.82 1.11
N GLU A 109 -0.91 4.05 1.13
CA GLU A 109 -0.12 4.63 0.05
C GLU A 109 1.08 5.40 0.62
N CYS A 110 2.24 5.32 -0.04
CA CYS A 110 3.38 6.17 0.29
C CYS A 110 4.28 6.40 -0.93
N ASN A 111 5.10 7.46 -0.86
CA ASN A 111 6.16 7.72 -1.83
C ASN A 111 7.58 7.61 -1.23
N VAL A 112 7.74 6.86 -0.13
CA VAL A 112 9.05 6.70 0.52
C VAL A 112 10.03 6.06 -0.47
N SER A 113 11.22 6.65 -0.58
CA SER A 113 12.27 6.14 -1.47
C SER A 113 12.99 4.97 -0.82
N GLU A 114 12.82 3.78 -1.37
CA GLU A 114 13.43 2.55 -0.88
C GLU A 114 14.03 1.74 -2.04
N THR A 115 15.07 0.96 -1.75
CA THR A 115 15.62 0.00 -2.72
C THR A 115 14.85 -1.33 -2.74
N SER A 116 14.00 -1.56 -1.74
CA SER A 116 13.08 -2.69 -1.63
C SER A 116 11.92 -2.33 -0.70
N TYR A 117 10.69 -2.64 -1.13
CA TYR A 117 9.49 -2.40 -0.32
C TYR A 117 9.08 -3.58 0.56
N ASP A 118 9.85 -4.68 0.56
CA ASP A 118 9.49 -5.93 1.23
C ASP A 118 9.20 -5.72 2.73
N GLU A 119 9.98 -4.87 3.40
CA GLU A 119 9.80 -4.61 4.83
C GLU A 119 8.60 -3.72 5.13
N ILE A 120 8.35 -2.69 4.31
CA ILE A 120 7.17 -1.83 4.45
C ILE A 120 5.91 -2.67 4.22
N ILE A 121 5.86 -3.43 3.12
CA ILE A 121 4.71 -4.29 2.81
C ILE A 121 4.46 -5.29 3.94
N ARG A 122 5.50 -5.99 4.43
CA ARG A 122 5.35 -6.92 5.57
C ARG A 122 4.81 -6.24 6.83
N ARG A 123 5.29 -5.04 7.17
CA ARG A 123 4.79 -4.29 8.33
C ARG A 123 3.31 -3.95 8.16
N VAL A 124 2.91 -3.43 6.99
CA VAL A 124 1.51 -3.10 6.68
C VAL A 124 0.62 -4.34 6.77
N LEU A 125 1.04 -5.46 6.16
CA LEU A 125 0.28 -6.72 6.21
C LEU A 125 0.17 -7.28 7.64
N ASN A 126 1.22 -7.18 8.45
CA ASN A 126 1.19 -7.62 9.85
C ASN A 126 0.29 -6.74 10.72
N THR A 127 0.21 -5.44 10.43
CA THR A 127 -0.66 -4.49 11.12
C THR A 127 -2.13 -4.77 10.80
N PHE A 128 -2.48 -4.94 9.52
CA PHE A 128 -3.88 -4.98 9.08
C PHE A 128 -4.45 -6.38 8.85
N LYS A 129 -3.60 -7.40 8.69
CA LYS A 129 -3.97 -8.81 8.51
C LYS A 129 -5.12 -9.05 7.50
N PRO A 130 -4.98 -8.61 6.24
CA PRO A 130 -6.01 -8.83 5.24
C PRO A 130 -6.21 -10.30 4.88
N GLY A 131 -7.35 -10.64 4.27
CA GLY A 131 -7.55 -11.93 3.60
C GLY A 131 -7.06 -11.88 2.14
N LYS A 132 -7.17 -10.71 1.51
CA LYS A 132 -6.71 -10.43 0.14
C LYS A 132 -6.13 -9.04 0.04
N PHE A 133 -5.16 -8.85 -0.86
CA PHE A 133 -4.63 -7.53 -1.12
C PHE A 133 -4.03 -7.39 -2.53
N VAL A 134 -3.92 -6.15 -2.96
CA VAL A 134 -3.29 -5.72 -4.22
C VAL A 134 -2.12 -4.82 -3.87
N VAL A 135 -0.98 -5.02 -4.52
CA VAL A 135 0.19 -4.14 -4.42
C VAL A 135 0.42 -3.48 -5.77
N THR A 136 0.54 -2.15 -5.80
CA THR A 136 1.03 -1.40 -6.96
C THR A 136 2.36 -0.74 -6.61
N ILE A 137 3.33 -0.83 -7.52
CA ILE A 137 4.60 -0.09 -7.41
C ILE A 137 4.80 0.66 -8.71
N PHE A 138 4.79 1.99 -8.62
CA PHE A 138 5.25 2.92 -9.65
C PHE A 138 6.64 3.42 -9.31
N ALA A 139 7.57 3.42 -10.26
CA ALA A 139 8.85 4.07 -10.07
C ALA A 139 9.41 4.57 -11.41
N ASN A 140 10.03 5.74 -11.40
CA ASN A 140 10.83 6.20 -12.52
C ASN A 140 12.29 5.74 -12.42
N LYS A 141 13.05 5.94 -13.49
CA LYS A 141 14.43 5.46 -13.61
C LYS A 141 15.42 6.18 -12.69
N GLN A 142 15.04 7.33 -12.13
CA GLN A 142 15.86 8.14 -11.24
C GLN A 142 15.67 7.74 -9.78
N SER A 143 14.57 7.07 -9.46
CA SER A 143 14.24 6.59 -8.13
C SER A 143 15.20 5.49 -7.66
N ALA A 144 15.49 5.46 -6.35
CA ALA A 144 16.11 4.31 -5.71
C ALA A 144 15.26 3.02 -5.86
N ALA A 145 13.95 3.19 -6.05
CA ALA A 145 12.99 2.11 -6.26
C ALA A 145 12.85 1.69 -7.74
N ALA A 146 13.70 2.18 -8.65
CA ALA A 146 13.59 1.90 -10.09
C ALA A 146 13.50 0.40 -10.45
N ASN A 147 14.13 -0.47 -9.64
CA ASN A 147 14.07 -1.92 -9.84
C ASN A 147 12.89 -2.60 -9.12
N CYS A 148 12.24 -1.94 -8.16
CA CYS A 148 11.17 -2.52 -7.35
C CYS A 148 9.98 -3.05 -8.16
N PRO A 149 9.47 -2.36 -9.21
CA PRO A 149 8.43 -2.93 -10.06
C PRO A 149 8.85 -4.28 -10.67
N ARG A 150 10.09 -4.37 -11.17
CA ARG A 150 10.61 -5.59 -11.79
C ARG A 150 10.85 -6.69 -10.77
N ASP A 151 11.41 -6.36 -9.61
CA ASP A 151 11.58 -7.29 -8.50
C ASP A 151 10.24 -7.89 -8.05
N LEU A 152 9.16 -7.09 -7.99
CA LEU A 152 7.82 -7.56 -7.66
C LEU A 152 7.27 -8.52 -8.71
N GLU A 153 7.62 -8.36 -9.99
CA GLU A 153 7.15 -9.25 -11.06
C GLU A 153 7.93 -10.58 -11.09
N GLU A 154 9.26 -10.50 -11.16
CA GLU A 154 10.14 -11.65 -11.42
C GLU A 154 10.25 -12.61 -10.24
N ARG A 155 10.14 -12.11 -8.99
CA ARG A 155 10.28 -12.95 -7.79
C ARG A 155 8.99 -13.70 -7.49
N SER A 156 8.91 -14.96 -7.87
CA SER A 156 7.74 -15.81 -7.59
C SER A 156 7.50 -16.05 -6.09
N ASP A 157 8.54 -15.90 -5.26
CA ASP A 157 8.51 -15.98 -3.81
C ASP A 157 8.34 -14.61 -3.13
N TYR A 158 8.03 -13.54 -3.88
CA TYR A 158 7.81 -12.21 -3.33
C TYR A 158 6.76 -12.28 -2.21
N LEU A 159 7.15 -11.88 -0.99
CA LEU A 159 6.38 -12.00 0.26
C LEU A 159 6.03 -13.44 0.73
N ASN A 160 6.33 -14.47 -0.06
CA ASN A 160 5.97 -15.86 0.23
C ASN A 160 7.07 -16.65 0.97
N ARG A 161 7.93 -15.97 1.75
CA ARG A 161 8.97 -16.65 2.54
C ARG A 161 8.39 -17.54 3.65
N SER A 162 7.18 -17.25 4.11
CA SER A 162 6.48 -18.00 5.18
C SER A 162 5.40 -18.96 4.67
N GLY A 163 5.03 -18.93 3.38
CA GLY A 163 3.94 -19.77 2.85
C GLY A 163 2.54 -19.18 3.04
N ASP A 164 2.42 -17.98 3.63
CA ASP A 164 1.12 -17.42 4.05
C ASP A 164 0.29 -16.83 2.91
N TRP A 165 0.93 -16.48 1.79
CA TRP A 165 0.33 -15.73 0.69
C TRP A 165 0.52 -16.42 -0.65
N LEU A 166 -0.58 -16.57 -1.38
CA LEU A 166 -0.59 -16.99 -2.77
C LEU A 166 -0.68 -15.75 -3.66
N ARG A 167 0.31 -15.53 -4.53
CA ARG A 167 0.22 -14.53 -5.60
C ARG A 167 -0.62 -15.10 -6.75
N THR A 168 -1.80 -14.53 -6.99
CA THR A 168 -2.78 -15.03 -7.95
C THR A 168 -2.60 -14.44 -9.35
N ASP A 169 -2.13 -13.20 -9.44
CA ASP A 169 -1.80 -12.53 -10.70
C ASP A 169 -0.67 -11.51 -10.48
N VAL A 170 0.11 -11.24 -11.51
CA VAL A 170 1.08 -10.15 -11.55
C VAL A 170 1.23 -9.63 -12.96
N GLN A 171 1.21 -8.32 -13.11
CA GLN A 171 1.30 -7.66 -14.40
C GLN A 171 2.31 -6.51 -14.29
N TYR A 172 3.28 -6.51 -15.20
CA TYR A 172 4.26 -5.44 -15.36
C TYR A 172 3.95 -4.61 -16.61
N CYS A 173 4.05 -3.29 -16.47
CA CYS A 173 3.81 -2.32 -17.53
C CYS A 173 4.99 -1.34 -17.57
N ARG A 174 5.53 -1.10 -18.76
CA ARG A 174 6.54 -0.07 -19.00
C ARG A 174 5.91 1.11 -19.72
N PHE A 175 5.96 2.27 -19.07
CA PHE A 175 5.65 3.57 -19.67
C PHE A 175 6.95 4.31 -20.03
N PRO A 176 6.90 5.42 -20.80
CA PRO A 176 8.13 6.14 -21.19
C PRO A 176 9.01 6.56 -20.01
N ASN A 177 8.39 7.01 -18.92
CA ASN A 177 9.09 7.57 -17.76
C ASN A 177 9.00 6.70 -16.51
N TYR A 178 8.09 5.71 -16.47
CA TYR A 178 7.80 4.91 -15.29
C TYR A 178 7.68 3.44 -15.65
N ASP A 179 8.14 2.60 -14.74
CA ASP A 179 7.76 1.20 -14.69
C ASP A 179 6.70 1.02 -13.60
N LEU A 180 5.71 0.17 -13.88
CA LEU A 180 4.61 -0.16 -13.00
C LEU A 180 4.47 -1.68 -12.88
N THR A 181 4.29 -2.18 -11.66
CA THR A 181 3.80 -3.54 -11.43
C THR A 181 2.58 -3.53 -10.53
N CYS A 182 1.57 -4.31 -10.89
CA CYS A 182 0.40 -4.60 -10.07
C CYS A 182 0.37 -6.10 -9.80
N ALA A 183 0.32 -6.48 -8.52
CA ALA A 183 0.31 -7.87 -8.09
C ALA A 183 -0.84 -8.13 -7.11
N PHE A 184 -1.48 -9.28 -7.26
CA PHE A 184 -2.67 -9.68 -6.52
C PHE A 184 -2.35 -10.88 -5.62
N PHE A 185 -2.81 -10.83 -4.38
CA PHE A 185 -2.50 -11.84 -3.37
C PHE A 185 -3.75 -12.24 -2.57
N SER A 186 -3.77 -13.50 -2.14
CA SER A 186 -4.76 -14.06 -1.22
C SER A 186 -4.10 -14.98 -0.19
N ARG A 187 -4.67 -15.06 1.02
CA ARG A 187 -4.16 -15.94 2.08
C ARG A 187 -4.31 -17.43 1.73
N PHE A 188 -3.34 -18.27 2.11
CA PHE A 188 -3.35 -19.72 1.86
C PHE A 188 -3.81 -20.55 3.08
N PRO A 189 -4.55 -21.66 2.90
CA PRO A 189 -5.46 -21.98 1.81
C PRO A 189 -6.85 -21.41 2.14
N SER A 190 -7.33 -20.51 1.29
CA SER A 190 -8.72 -20.02 1.26
C SER A 190 -9.74 -21.15 1.14
#